data_AF-A0A356KZT5-F1
#
_entry.id   AF-A0A356KZT5-F1
#
_cell.length_a   1.000
_cell.length_b   1.000
_cell.length_c   1.000
_cell.angle_alpha   90.00
_cell.angle_beta   90.00
_cell.angle_gamma   90.00
#
_symmetry.space_group_name_H-M   'P 1'
#
loop_
_entity.id
_entity.type
_entity.pdbx_description
1 polymer ?
#
loop_
_entity_poly.entity_id
_entity_poly.type
_entity_poly.pdbx_seq_one_letter_code
_entity_poly.pdbx_strand_id
1 'polypeptide(L)'
;MSAVCFSTSLYSKQGASAIIDDVESAFRTLRICAESFAYCEDPHLRSKGYRKLSLAQHDYILIYRVSLDVVYIMGFFHMRENYHIKL
;
A
#
# COMPACT_ATOMS: atom_id res chain seq x y z
N MET A 1 24.76 19.39 6.27
CA MET A 1 24.36 18.48 5.17
C MET A 1 25.04 17.15 5.39
N SER A 2 24.37 16.22 6.05
CA SER A 2 24.74 14.80 6.03
C SER A 2 23.46 14.02 5.81
N ALA A 3 23.33 13.45 4.61
CA ALA A 3 22.30 12.46 4.34
C ALA A 3 22.63 11.24 5.20
N VAL A 4 21.89 11.05 6.28
CA VAL A 4 21.94 9.79 7.01
C VAL A 4 21.21 8.77 6.16
N CYS A 5 21.97 8.01 5.38
CA CYS A 5 21.50 6.79 4.76
C CYS A 5 21.24 5.78 5.89
N PHE A 6 20.06 5.82 6.49
CA PHE A 6 19.55 4.70 7.27
C PHE A 6 19.16 3.61 6.27
N SER A 7 20.13 2.81 5.84
CA SER A 7 19.85 1.56 5.15
C SER A 7 19.24 0.58 6.15
N THR A 8 17.96 0.74 6.49
CA THR A 8 17.20 -0.27 7.21
C THR A 8 17.01 -1.43 6.26
N SER A 9 17.90 -2.42 6.36
CA SER A 9 17.68 -3.72 5.72
C SER A 9 16.28 -4.19 6.08
N LEU A 10 15.45 -4.54 5.09
CA LEU A 10 14.09 -5.06 5.28
C LEU A 10 14.09 -6.30 6.22
N TYR A 11 15.21 -7.02 6.28
CA TYR A 11 15.39 -8.21 7.11
C TYR A 11 15.85 -7.91 8.54
N SER A 12 16.02 -6.64 8.89
CA SER A 12 16.27 -6.22 10.28
C SER A 12 14.94 -5.98 11.00
N LYS A 13 14.94 -6.13 12.33
CA LYS A 13 13.77 -5.76 13.16
C LYS A 13 13.36 -4.31 12.91
N GLN A 14 14.33 -3.43 12.71
CA GLN A 14 14.11 -2.00 12.43
C GLN A 14 13.44 -1.80 11.06
N GLY A 15 13.89 -2.50 10.03
CA GLY A 15 13.26 -2.48 8.70
C GLY A 15 11.83 -2.99 8.73
N ALA A 16 11.58 -4.10 9.44
CA ALA A 16 10.23 -4.61 9.63
C ALA A 16 9.33 -3.60 10.36
N SER A 17 9.82 -2.98 11.43
CA SER A 17 9.07 -1.95 12.18
C SER A 17 8.72 -0.75 11.28
N ALA A 18 9.67 -0.27 10.48
CA ALA A 18 9.44 0.86 9.59
C ALA A 18 8.35 0.59 8.55
N ILE A 19 8.28 -0.64 8.01
CA ILE A 19 7.19 -1.04 7.11
C ILE A 19 5.85 -1.00 7.85
N ILE A 20 5.79 -1.54 9.08
CA ILE A 20 4.57 -1.54 9.88
C ILE A 20 4.09 -0.11 10.16
N ASP A 21 5.00 0.80 10.53
CA ASP A 21 4.66 2.21 10.78
C ASP A 21 4.05 2.89 9.55
N ASP A 22 4.56 2.56 8.36
CA ASP A 22 4.06 3.07 7.08
C ASP A 22 2.68 2.48 6.72
N VAL A 23 2.47 1.18 7.00
CA VAL A 23 1.17 0.53 6.86
C VAL A 23 0.12 1.15 7.79
N GLU A 24 0.48 1.44 9.04
CA GLU A 24 -0.41 2.14 9.98
C GLU A 24 -0.77 3.54 9.48
N SER A 25 0.18 4.25 8.88
CA SER A 25 -0.07 5.55 8.24
C SER A 25 -1.08 5.43 7.11
N ALA A 26 -0.92 4.44 6.23
CA ALA A 26 -1.87 4.18 5.15
C ALA A 26 -3.28 3.85 5.69
N PHE A 27 -3.37 3.08 6.78
CA PHE A 27 -4.66 2.80 7.42
C PHE A 27 -5.31 4.05 8.03
N ARG A 28 -4.53 4.97 8.62
CA ARG A 28 -5.06 6.27 9.06
C ARG A 28 -5.63 7.07 7.88
N THR A 29 -4.93 7.10 6.75
CA THR A 29 -5.41 7.74 5.53
C THR A 29 -6.74 7.12 5.05
N LEU A 30 -6.81 5.79 4.96
CA LEU A 30 -8.03 5.11 4.50
C LEU A 30 -9.23 5.33 5.43
N ARG A 31 -9.00 5.38 6.76
CA ARG A 31 -10.06 5.71 7.72
C ARG A 31 -10.67 7.10 7.53
N ILE A 32 -9.89 8.06 7.02
CA ILE A 32 -10.31 9.46 6.88
C ILE A 32 -10.91 9.71 5.49
N CYS A 33 -10.30 9.16 4.43
CA CYS A 33 -10.62 9.57 3.06
C CYS A 33 -10.54 8.45 2.02
N ALA A 34 -10.81 7.19 2.37
CA ALA A 34 -10.79 6.09 1.39
C ALA A 34 -11.62 6.36 0.12
N GLU A 35 -12.77 7.03 0.25
CA GLU A 35 -13.65 7.33 -0.89
C GLU A 35 -13.15 8.47 -1.80
N SER A 36 -12.13 9.24 -1.39
CA SER A 36 -11.60 10.33 -2.21
C SER A 36 -10.60 9.86 -3.27
N PHE A 37 -10.08 8.63 -3.16
CA PHE A 37 -9.08 8.11 -4.11
C PHE A 37 -9.73 7.66 -5.41
N ALA A 38 -9.14 7.98 -6.56
CA ALA A 38 -9.66 7.47 -7.83
C ALA A 38 -9.68 5.92 -7.87
N TYR A 39 -10.64 5.37 -8.62
CA TYR A 39 -10.60 3.96 -8.98
C TYR A 39 -9.33 3.64 -9.77
N CYS A 40 -8.90 2.38 -9.72
CA CYS A 40 -7.83 1.88 -10.56
C CYS A 40 -8.10 2.18 -12.05
N GLU A 41 -7.03 2.40 -12.81
CA GLU A 41 -7.10 2.70 -14.25
C GLU A 41 -7.37 1.46 -15.08
N ASP A 42 -6.83 0.32 -14.66
CA ASP A 42 -7.10 -0.97 -15.29
C ASP A 42 -8.61 -1.26 -15.31
N PRO A 43 -9.21 -1.53 -16.49
CA PRO A 43 -10.64 -1.73 -16.62
C PRO A 43 -11.18 -2.89 -15.77
N HIS A 44 -10.42 -3.97 -15.61
CA HIS A 44 -10.85 -5.12 -14.84
C HIS A 44 -10.89 -4.79 -13.34
N LEU A 45 -9.85 -4.15 -12.80
CA LEU A 45 -9.83 -3.71 -11.40
C LEU A 45 -10.89 -2.62 -11.14
N ARG A 46 -11.06 -1.69 -12.07
CA ARG A 46 -12.11 -0.65 -12.00
C ARG A 46 -13.50 -1.26 -11.92
N SER A 47 -13.79 -2.28 -12.74
CA SER A 47 -15.10 -2.95 -12.74
C SER A 47 -15.45 -3.60 -11.41
N LYS A 48 -14.43 -3.94 -10.59
CA LYS A 48 -14.59 -4.48 -9.23
C LYS A 48 -14.67 -3.40 -8.15
N GLY A 49 -14.65 -2.13 -8.53
CA GLY A 49 -14.65 -0.98 -7.62
C GLY A 49 -13.34 -0.79 -6.87
N TYR A 50 -12.23 -1.34 -7.39
CA TYR A 50 -10.95 -1.27 -6.70
C TYR A 50 -10.28 0.10 -6.84
N ARG A 51 -9.61 0.49 -5.76
CA ARG A 51 -8.78 1.69 -5.60
C ARG A 51 -7.40 1.24 -5.13
N LYS A 52 -6.39 2.10 -5.32
CA LYS A 52 -5.02 1.84 -4.86
C LYS A 52 -4.50 2.95 -3.96
N LEU A 53 -3.69 2.58 -2.97
CA LEU A 53 -2.93 3.50 -2.13
C LEU A 53 -1.49 2.98 -2.01
N SER A 54 -0.51 3.80 -2.37
CA SER A 54 0.90 3.48 -2.13
C SER A 54 1.27 3.79 -0.68
N LEU A 55 2.14 2.97 -0.10
CA LEU A 55 2.83 3.36 1.13
C LEU A 55 3.76 4.56 0.84
N ALA A 56 4.03 5.36 1.87
CA ALA A 56 4.73 6.63 1.68
C ALA A 56 6.26 6.48 1.61
N GLN A 57 6.80 5.50 2.32
CA GLN A 57 8.24 5.27 2.48
C GLN A 57 8.72 3.95 1.87
N HIS A 58 7.80 3.04 1.58
CA HIS A 58 8.11 1.71 1.04
C HIS A 58 7.39 1.45 -0.28
N ASP A 59 8.01 0.67 -1.15
CA ASP A 59 7.49 0.32 -2.48
C ASP A 59 6.39 -0.74 -2.41
N TYR A 60 5.34 -0.47 -1.65
CA TYR A 60 4.15 -1.29 -1.53
C TYR A 60 2.92 -0.53 -2.01
N ILE A 61 1.97 -1.27 -2.58
CA ILE A 61 0.62 -0.79 -2.86
C ILE A 61 -0.41 -1.63 -2.12
N LEU A 62 -1.44 -0.96 -1.63
CA LEU A 62 -2.67 -1.56 -1.12
C LEU A 62 -3.72 -1.47 -2.21
N ILE A 63 -4.31 -2.61 -2.57
CA ILE A 63 -5.53 -2.64 -3.37
C ILE A 63 -6.71 -2.83 -2.41
N TYR A 64 -7.71 -1.97 -2.52
CA TYR A 64 -8.86 -1.99 -1.63
C TYR A 64 -10.15 -1.58 -2.36
N ARG A 65 -11.29 -1.78 -1.70
CA ARG A 65 -12.59 -1.21 -2.10
C ARG A 65 -13.33 -0.68 -0.88
N VAL A 66 -14.31 0.20 -1.12
CA VAL A 66 -15.24 0.67 -0.08
C VAL A 66 -16.63 0.12 -0.37
N SER A 67 -17.31 -0.40 0.65
CA SER A 67 -18.71 -0.82 0.57
C SER A 67 -19.37 -0.62 1.92
N LEU A 68 -20.50 0.11 1.94
CA LEU A 68 -21.25 0.44 3.16
C LEU A 68 -20.35 1.01 4.26
N ASP A 69 -19.54 2.01 3.93
CA ASP A 69 -18.56 2.66 4.83
C ASP A 69 -17.44 1.75 5.37
N VAL A 70 -17.36 0.50 4.89
CA VAL A 70 -16.30 -0.44 5.25
C VAL A 70 -15.23 -0.47 4.16
N VAL A 71 -13.98 -0.25 4.56
CA VAL A 71 -12.80 -0.42 3.69
C VAL A 71 -12.37 -1.89 3.72
N TYR A 72 -12.50 -2.57 2.58
CA TYR A 72 -12.03 -3.94 2.41
C TYR A 72 -10.67 -3.95 1.70
N ILE A 73 -9.64 -4.45 2.37
CA ILE A 73 -8.32 -4.65 1.76
C ILE A 73 -8.33 -5.95 0.95
N MET A 74 -8.04 -5.86 -0.34
CA MET A 74 -7.96 -7.00 -1.26
C MET A 74 -6.55 -7.60 -1.32
N GLY A 75 -5.52 -6.78 -1.10
CA GLY A 75 -4.14 -7.26 -1.04
C GLY A 75 -3.10 -6.17 -0.85
N PHE A 76 -1.92 -6.62 -0.40
CA PHE A 76 -0.70 -5.84 -0.28
C PHE A 76 0.33 -6.39 -1.26
N PHE A 77 0.87 -5.53 -2.11
CA PHE A 77 1.78 -5.93 -3.17
C PHE A 77 3.07 -5.13 -3.11
N HIS A 78 4.20 -5.82 -3.09
CA HIS A 78 5.52 -5.18 -3.18
C HIS A 78 5.81 -4.88 -4.65
N MET A 79 5.98 -3.61 -5.00
CA MET A 79 6.07 -3.16 -6.40
C MET A 79 7.32 -3.63 -7.12
N ARG A 80 8.38 -4.00 -6.40
CA ARG A 80 9.58 -4.62 -7.00
C ARG A 80 9.47 -6.13 -7.22
N GLU A 81 8.37 -6.75 -6.80
CA GLU A 81 8.15 -8.18 -7.05
C GLU A 81 7.69 -8.42 -8.49
N ASN A 82 8.26 -9.42 -9.16
CA ASN A 82 7.77 -9.85 -10.46
C ASN A 82 6.63 -10.86 -10.31
N TYR A 83 5.39 -10.34 -10.30
CA TYR A 83 4.19 -11.16 -10.14
C TYR A 83 3.88 -12.08 -11.32
N HIS A 84 4.48 -11.89 -12.50
CA HIS A 84 4.32 -12.81 -13.63
C HIS A 84 5.08 -14.13 -13.44
N ILE A 85 6.09 -14.15 -12.57
CA ILE A 85 6.90 -15.33 -12.28
C ILE A 85 6.42 -16.01 -10.99
N LYS A 86 5.85 -15.24 -10.07
CA LYS A 86 5.43 -15.72 -8.74
C LYS A 86 4.11 -16.48 -8.75
N LEU A 87 3.22 -16.17 -9.70
CA LEU A 87 1.86 -16.70 -9.84
C LEU A 87 1.75 -17.57 -11.09
#